data_AF-A0A9D6NM76-F1
#
_entry.id   AF-A0A9D6NM76-F1
#
_cell.length_a   1.000
_cell.length_b   1.000
_cell.length_c   1.000
_cell.angle_alpha   90.00
_cell.angle_beta   90.00
_cell.angle_gamma   90.00
#
_symmetry.space_group_name_H-M   'P 1'
#
loop_
_entity.id
_entity.type
_entity.pdbx_description
1 polymer ?
#
loop_
_entity_poly.entity_id
_entity_poly.type
_entity_poly.pdbx_seq_one_letter_code
_entity_poly.pdbx_strand_id
1 'polypeptide(L)'
;MRYWKKAVAIFLLGLVFILKQWPDRNLHIVFCDVGQGDASLVIKNNFQMLIDTGPSEKGVLECLGKNIPFWDRRVEVVINTHPEKDHIGGLREVAKRYKIDTLLINGEINLESISQTKVVRPQDGDRLVYQDLQLDILWPEKQQVQGVKTDLNKNSVVGRLVFGKFDVLFTGDIGSEEERELADRYDLSGIEIVKVAHHGSKFSSDEEMLKEVRPKEAVVMVGKNNSYGHPAKTTLERFARAGSRVWRTDRDGTVKFASDGEKYWVDKVPNLIKRRT
;
A
#
# COMPACT_ATOMS: atom_id res chain seq x y z
N MET A 1 -47.09 -15.13 15.54
CA MET A 1 -46.20 -14.34 16.43
C MET A 1 -44.72 -14.81 16.51
N ARG A 2 -44.28 -15.95 15.95
CA ARG A 2 -42.86 -16.38 16.09
C ARG A 2 -41.92 -15.87 14.99
N TYR A 3 -42.46 -15.51 13.82
CA TYR A 3 -41.69 -15.09 12.65
C TYR A 3 -41.23 -13.62 12.71
N TRP A 4 -42.00 -12.71 13.30
CA TRP A 4 -41.62 -11.29 13.40
C TRP A 4 -40.38 -11.08 14.28
N LYS A 5 -40.25 -11.81 15.39
CA LYS A 5 -39.04 -11.76 16.25
C LYS A 5 -37.78 -12.18 15.48
N LYS A 6 -37.87 -13.22 14.63
CA LYS A 6 -36.76 -13.66 13.78
C LYS A 6 -36.43 -12.63 12.69
N ALA A 7 -37.44 -12.06 12.05
CA ALA A 7 -37.26 -11.02 11.03
C ALA A 7 -36.60 -9.76 11.63
N VAL A 8 -37.05 -9.32 12.81
CA VAL A 8 -36.44 -8.19 13.54
C VAL A 8 -35.00 -8.51 13.92
N ALA A 9 -34.70 -9.72 14.40
CA ALA A 9 -33.33 -10.10 14.73
C ALA A 9 -32.40 -10.08 13.50
N ILE A 10 -32.85 -10.61 12.36
CA ILE A 10 -32.09 -10.58 11.09
C ILE A 10 -31.87 -9.13 10.65
N PHE A 11 -32.90 -8.29 10.72
CA PHE A 11 -32.80 -6.88 10.39
C PHE A 11 -31.80 -6.14 11.28
N LEU A 12 -31.85 -6.35 12.60
CA LEU A 12 -30.90 -5.73 13.53
C LEU A 12 -29.47 -6.23 13.31
N LEU A 13 -29.27 -7.51 13.01
CA LEU A 13 -27.96 -8.06 12.64
C LEU A 13 -27.43 -7.42 11.35
N GLY A 14 -28.29 -7.26 10.34
CA GLY A 14 -27.96 -6.55 9.11
C GLY A 14 -27.60 -5.09 9.35
N LEU A 15 -28.36 -4.39 10.19
CA LEU A 15 -28.09 -3.00 10.55
C LEU A 15 -26.76 -2.84 11.29
N VAL A 16 -26.48 -3.70 12.27
CA VAL A 16 -25.19 -3.70 13.00
C VAL A 16 -24.03 -4.00 12.05
N PHE A 17 -24.22 -4.93 11.10
CA PHE A 17 -23.21 -5.23 10.08
C PHE A 17 -22.92 -4.02 9.19
N ILE A 18 -23.95 -3.31 8.72
CA ILE A 18 -23.83 -2.09 7.92
C ILE A 18 -23.12 -0.99 8.73
N LEU A 19 -23.56 -0.73 9.96
CA LEU A 19 -22.99 0.32 10.81
C LEU A 19 -21.50 0.06 11.13
N LYS A 20 -21.09 -1.21 11.27
CA LYS A 20 -19.68 -1.58 11.48
C LYS A 20 -18.79 -1.36 10.26
N GLN A 21 -19.35 -1.35 9.06
CA GLN A 21 -18.61 -1.05 7.83
C GLN A 21 -18.68 0.43 7.45
N TRP A 22 -19.38 1.25 8.23
CA TRP A 22 -19.44 2.68 7.95
C TRP A 22 -18.05 3.30 8.14
N PRO A 23 -17.52 4.03 7.14
CA PRO A 23 -16.22 4.66 7.28
C PRO A 23 -16.21 5.64 8.46
N ASP A 24 -15.20 5.53 9.31
CA ASP A 24 -14.94 6.56 10.31
C ASP A 24 -14.20 7.76 9.68
N ARG A 25 -13.86 8.75 10.50
CA ARG A 25 -13.10 9.93 10.05
C ARG A 25 -11.60 9.74 10.09
N ASN A 26 -11.12 8.57 10.50
CA ASN A 26 -9.69 8.30 10.60
C ASN A 26 -9.14 7.96 9.21
N LEU A 27 -7.83 8.15 9.05
CA LEU A 27 -7.09 7.56 7.95
C LEU A 27 -6.80 6.10 8.31
N HIS A 28 -7.02 5.17 7.38
CA HIS A 28 -6.62 3.76 7.51
C HIS A 28 -5.63 3.40 6.42
N ILE A 29 -4.54 2.74 6.79
CA ILE A 29 -3.50 2.22 5.90
C ILE A 29 -3.40 0.72 6.11
N VAL A 30 -3.67 -0.05 5.06
CA VAL A 30 -3.75 -1.51 5.10
C VAL A 30 -2.69 -2.08 4.17
N PHE A 31 -1.63 -2.66 4.74
CA PHE A 31 -0.63 -3.42 4.01
C PHE A 31 -1.14 -4.86 3.85
N CYS A 32 -1.63 -5.20 2.67
CA CYS A 32 -2.33 -6.45 2.41
C CYS A 32 -1.38 -7.65 2.34
N ASP A 33 -1.68 -8.74 3.04
CA ASP A 33 -0.99 -10.01 2.76
C ASP A 33 -1.46 -10.58 1.42
N VAL A 34 -0.70 -10.30 0.36
CA VAL A 34 -0.95 -10.76 -1.01
C VAL A 34 0.01 -11.88 -1.44
N GLY A 35 0.80 -12.42 -0.51
CA GLY A 35 1.91 -13.31 -0.81
C GLY A 35 3.18 -12.53 -1.15
N GLN A 36 3.94 -13.01 -2.15
CA GLN A 36 5.14 -12.30 -2.62
C GLN A 36 4.72 -11.19 -3.57
N GLY A 37 4.75 -9.95 -3.08
CA GLY A 37 4.38 -8.75 -3.81
C GLY A 37 3.76 -7.71 -2.91
N ASP A 38 3.26 -6.64 -3.55
CA ASP A 38 2.81 -5.43 -2.87
C ASP A 38 1.38 -5.07 -3.21
N ALA A 39 0.61 -4.74 -2.17
CA ALA A 39 -0.67 -4.07 -2.29
C ALA A 39 -0.98 -3.35 -0.97
N SER A 40 -1.11 -2.03 -1.03
CA SER A 40 -1.42 -1.19 0.12
C SER A 40 -2.68 -0.38 -0.14
N LEU A 41 -3.67 -0.49 0.75
CA LEU A 41 -4.94 0.22 0.62
C LEU A 41 -4.99 1.37 1.64
N VAL A 42 -5.24 2.57 1.13
CA VAL A 42 -5.45 3.80 1.88
C VAL A 42 -6.93 4.13 1.86
N ILE A 43 -7.54 4.34 3.03
CA ILE A 43 -8.97 4.70 3.15
C ILE A 43 -9.10 5.94 4.04
N LYS A 44 -9.83 6.94 3.57
CA LYS A 44 -10.22 8.12 4.35
C LYS A 44 -11.65 8.51 3.98
N ASN A 45 -12.58 8.40 4.92
CA ASN A 45 -14.01 8.55 4.63
C ASN A 45 -14.43 7.61 3.47
N ASN A 46 -14.96 8.17 2.37
CA ASN A 46 -15.35 7.41 1.17
C ASN A 46 -14.29 7.44 0.07
N PHE A 47 -13.07 7.90 0.36
CA PHE A 47 -11.96 7.88 -0.59
C PHE A 47 -11.11 6.65 -0.37
N GLN A 48 -10.83 5.92 -1.44
CA GLN A 48 -9.95 4.77 -1.47
C GLN A 48 -8.84 4.97 -2.51
N MET A 49 -7.60 4.78 -2.06
CA MET A 49 -6.43 4.71 -2.92
C MET A 49 -5.74 3.36 -2.73
N LEU A 50 -5.49 2.65 -3.82
CA LEU A 50 -4.79 1.38 -3.82
C LEU A 50 -3.41 1.56 -4.47
N ILE A 51 -2.36 1.29 -3.73
CA ILE A 51 -0.97 1.33 -4.19
C ILE A 51 -0.53 -0.11 -4.42
N ASP A 52 -0.29 -0.45 -5.68
CA ASP A 52 -0.09 -1.80 -6.21
C ASP A 52 -1.22 -2.79 -5.92
N THR A 53 -1.17 -3.92 -6.61
CA THR A 53 -2.28 -4.90 -6.71
C THR A 53 -1.84 -6.33 -6.49
N GLY A 54 -0.58 -6.55 -6.09
CA GLY A 54 -0.01 -7.83 -5.79
C GLY A 54 0.21 -8.73 -7.02
N PRO A 55 0.69 -9.96 -6.80
CA PRO A 55 1.06 -10.91 -7.86
C PRO A 55 -0.12 -11.54 -8.61
N SER A 56 -1.33 -11.42 -8.05
CA SER A 56 -2.55 -12.07 -8.56
C SER A 56 -3.79 -11.47 -7.89
N GLU A 57 -4.96 -11.81 -8.41
CA GLU A 57 -6.21 -11.24 -7.92
C GLU A 57 -6.60 -11.65 -6.50
N LYS A 58 -6.22 -12.85 -6.06
CA LYS A 58 -6.79 -13.45 -4.84
C LYS A 58 -6.51 -12.60 -3.61
N GLY A 59 -5.24 -12.26 -3.37
CA GLY A 59 -4.81 -11.53 -2.19
C GLY A 59 -5.40 -10.12 -2.14
N VAL A 60 -5.27 -9.37 -3.24
CA VAL A 60 -5.77 -8.00 -3.31
C VAL A 60 -7.29 -7.94 -3.19
N LEU A 61 -8.04 -8.81 -3.87
CA LEU A 61 -9.51 -8.80 -3.78
C LEU A 61 -10.02 -9.24 -2.41
N GLU A 62 -9.34 -10.17 -1.74
CA GLU A 62 -9.63 -10.53 -0.35
C GLU A 62 -9.37 -9.34 0.59
N CYS A 63 -8.29 -8.59 0.36
CA CYS A 63 -7.99 -7.38 1.11
C CYS A 63 -9.05 -6.30 0.90
N LEU A 64 -9.39 -5.96 -0.36
CA LEU A 64 -10.41 -4.98 -0.67
C LEU A 64 -11.77 -5.38 -0.08
N GLY A 65 -12.19 -6.63 -0.25
CA GLY A 65 -13.48 -7.12 0.27
C GLY A 65 -13.59 -7.14 1.81
N LYS A 66 -12.46 -7.16 2.52
CA LYS A 66 -12.42 -7.09 4.00
C LYS A 66 -12.41 -5.65 4.54
N ASN A 67 -12.01 -4.68 3.74
CA ASN A 67 -11.72 -3.31 4.21
C ASN A 67 -12.60 -2.24 3.57
N ILE A 68 -13.09 -2.48 2.35
CA ILE A 68 -14.04 -1.59 1.67
C ILE A 68 -15.46 -2.08 1.98
N PRO A 69 -16.41 -1.17 2.27
CA PRO A 69 -17.81 -1.55 2.51
C PRO A 69 -18.38 -2.37 1.34
N PHE A 70 -19.21 -3.38 1.63
CA PHE A 70 -19.64 -4.34 0.59
C PHE A 70 -20.42 -3.72 -0.58
N TRP A 71 -21.04 -2.56 -0.35
CA TRP A 71 -21.79 -1.77 -1.33
C TRP A 71 -20.90 -0.82 -2.13
N ASP A 72 -19.73 -0.49 -1.61
CA ASP A 72 -18.79 0.38 -2.30
C ASP A 72 -17.97 -0.44 -3.29
N ARG A 73 -18.04 -0.05 -4.56
CA ARG A 73 -17.41 -0.71 -5.70
C ARG A 73 -16.55 0.27 -6.47
N ARG A 74 -16.01 1.27 -5.77
CA ARG A 74 -15.11 2.27 -6.33
C ARG A 74 -13.73 2.14 -5.69
N VAL A 75 -12.73 2.54 -6.45
CA VAL A 75 -11.40 2.88 -5.96
C VAL A 75 -11.02 4.13 -6.73
N GLU A 76 -11.01 5.29 -6.06
CA GLU A 76 -10.78 6.57 -6.73
C GLU A 76 -9.44 6.59 -7.45
N VAL A 77 -8.39 6.08 -6.79
CA VAL A 77 -7.04 6.06 -7.34
C VAL A 77 -6.39 4.70 -7.19
N VAL A 78 -5.88 4.17 -8.29
CA VAL A 78 -4.91 3.08 -8.26
C VAL A 78 -3.56 3.63 -8.68
N ILE A 79 -2.52 3.37 -7.90
CA ILE A 79 -1.13 3.68 -8.24
C ILE A 79 -0.42 2.36 -8.46
N ASN A 80 0.03 2.09 -9.67
CA ASN A 80 0.94 0.98 -9.90
C ASN A 80 2.36 1.53 -10.01
N THR A 81 3.19 1.15 -9.05
CA THR A 81 4.52 1.73 -8.87
C THR A 81 5.44 1.41 -10.04
N HIS A 82 5.39 0.18 -10.54
CA HIS A 82 6.14 -0.30 -11.69
C HIS A 82 5.49 -1.59 -12.26
N PRO A 83 5.85 -2.05 -13.48
CA PRO A 83 5.10 -3.08 -14.19
C PRO A 83 5.49 -4.52 -13.83
N GLU A 84 6.27 -4.76 -12.78
CA GLU A 84 6.58 -6.13 -12.35
C GLU A 84 5.32 -6.84 -11.84
N LYS A 85 5.30 -8.17 -12.05
CA LYS A 85 4.10 -8.99 -11.89
C LYS A 85 3.56 -8.94 -10.46
N ASP A 86 4.45 -8.94 -9.48
CA ASP A 86 4.14 -8.89 -8.06
C ASP A 86 3.61 -7.54 -7.57
N HIS A 87 3.55 -6.54 -8.45
CA HIS A 87 2.93 -5.24 -8.23
C HIS A 87 1.65 -5.08 -9.07
N ILE A 88 1.69 -5.42 -10.35
CA ILE A 88 0.57 -5.16 -11.28
C ILE A 88 -0.38 -6.35 -11.48
N GLY A 89 0.00 -7.55 -11.03
CA GLY A 89 -0.67 -8.81 -11.40
C GLY A 89 -2.18 -8.85 -11.08
N GLY A 90 -2.63 -8.17 -10.04
CA GLY A 90 -4.04 -8.09 -9.66
C GLY A 90 -4.88 -7.03 -10.39
N LEU A 91 -4.25 -6.06 -11.08
CA LEU A 91 -4.90 -4.85 -11.59
C LEU A 91 -6.13 -5.13 -12.46
N ARG A 92 -6.01 -6.05 -13.41
CA ARG A 92 -7.11 -6.40 -14.32
C ARG A 92 -8.35 -6.91 -13.58
N GLU A 93 -8.15 -7.74 -12.56
CA GLU A 93 -9.25 -8.34 -11.80
C GLU A 93 -9.86 -7.37 -10.77
N VAL A 94 -9.06 -6.41 -10.28
CA VAL A 94 -9.55 -5.25 -9.53
C VAL A 94 -10.44 -4.40 -10.43
N ALA A 95 -9.98 -4.02 -11.63
CA ALA A 95 -10.75 -3.20 -12.58
C ALA A 95 -12.06 -3.84 -13.06
N LYS A 96 -12.16 -5.18 -13.07
CA LYS A 96 -13.42 -5.89 -13.37
C LYS A 96 -14.45 -5.79 -12.24
N ARG A 97 -14.02 -5.59 -11.00
CA ARG A 97 -14.87 -5.62 -9.80
C ARG A 97 -15.11 -4.25 -9.18
N TYR A 98 -14.20 -3.33 -9.41
CA TYR A 98 -14.22 -1.96 -8.90
C TYR A 98 -14.07 -0.99 -10.05
N LYS A 99 -14.88 0.07 -10.02
CA LYS A 99 -14.68 1.23 -10.89
C LYS A 99 -13.45 1.98 -10.41
N ILE A 100 -12.43 2.06 -11.26
CA ILE A 100 -11.23 2.86 -11.04
C ILE A 100 -11.43 4.19 -11.76
N ASP A 101 -11.33 5.32 -11.05
CA ASP A 101 -11.45 6.62 -11.72
C ASP A 101 -10.13 7.07 -12.34
N THR A 102 -9.04 6.95 -11.57
CA THR A 102 -7.69 7.34 -12.01
C THR A 102 -6.69 6.21 -11.76
N LEU A 103 -5.91 5.87 -12.79
CA LEU A 103 -4.77 4.98 -12.70
C LEU A 103 -3.49 5.81 -12.90
N LEU A 104 -2.71 5.94 -11.84
CA LEU A 104 -1.33 6.40 -11.92
C LEU A 104 -0.48 5.18 -12.25
N ILE A 105 0.28 5.24 -13.33
CA ILE A 105 1.14 4.14 -13.71
C ILE A 105 2.47 4.62 -14.27
N ASN A 106 3.52 3.94 -13.85
CA ASN A 106 4.80 4.00 -14.52
C ASN A 106 5.07 2.72 -15.35
N GLY A 107 5.55 2.90 -16.58
CA GLY A 107 5.71 1.83 -17.56
C GLY A 107 4.58 1.75 -18.60
N GLU A 108 4.66 0.74 -19.47
CA GLU A 108 3.65 0.47 -20.50
C GLU A 108 2.82 -0.75 -20.13
N ILE A 109 1.51 -0.65 -20.28
CA ILE A 109 0.57 -1.74 -20.04
C ILE A 109 -0.47 -1.82 -21.15
N ASN A 110 -0.97 -3.01 -21.41
CA ASN A 110 -2.11 -3.17 -22.29
C ASN A 110 -3.39 -2.69 -21.57
N LEU A 111 -3.81 -1.47 -21.91
CA LEU A 111 -4.96 -0.76 -21.34
C LEU A 111 -6.32 -1.26 -21.86
N GLU A 112 -6.38 -2.22 -22.78
CA GLU A 112 -7.65 -2.73 -23.34
C GLU A 112 -8.63 -3.21 -22.26
N SER A 113 -8.13 -3.61 -21.09
CA SER A 113 -8.94 -4.05 -19.95
C SER A 113 -9.43 -2.94 -19.00
N ILE A 114 -9.04 -1.68 -19.22
CA ILE A 114 -9.30 -0.52 -18.33
C ILE A 114 -9.73 0.74 -19.10
N SER A 115 -10.39 0.57 -20.25
CA SER A 115 -10.67 1.60 -21.25
C SER A 115 -11.42 2.86 -20.78
N GLN A 116 -12.07 2.84 -19.61
CA GLN A 116 -12.79 3.99 -19.03
C GLN A 116 -12.02 4.72 -17.91
N THR A 117 -10.79 4.29 -17.61
CA THR A 117 -9.99 4.83 -16.51
C THR A 117 -9.13 6.00 -16.98
N LYS A 118 -9.08 7.10 -16.24
CA LYS A 118 -8.12 8.19 -16.51
C LYS A 118 -6.72 7.70 -16.20
N VAL A 119 -5.84 7.59 -17.20
CA VAL A 119 -4.45 7.18 -17.00
C VAL A 119 -3.56 8.40 -16.88
N VAL A 120 -2.72 8.43 -15.84
CA VAL A 120 -1.73 9.49 -15.57
C VAL A 120 -0.37 8.83 -15.38
N ARG A 121 0.69 9.44 -15.92
CA ARG A 121 2.07 9.06 -15.61
C ARG A 121 2.56 9.96 -14.48
N PRO A 122 2.69 9.43 -13.26
CA PRO A 122 3.16 10.22 -12.13
C PRO A 122 4.65 10.52 -12.29
N GLN A 123 5.05 11.69 -11.85
CA GLN A 123 6.44 12.11 -11.80
C GLN A 123 6.68 12.96 -10.55
N ASP A 124 7.95 13.16 -10.25
CA ASP A 124 8.44 14.02 -9.19
C ASP A 124 7.74 15.41 -9.20
N GLY A 125 7.24 15.79 -8.02
CA GLY A 125 6.51 17.04 -7.79
C GLY A 125 5.00 16.98 -8.08
N ASP A 126 4.48 15.87 -8.62
CA ASP A 126 3.03 15.68 -8.73
C ASP A 126 2.42 15.52 -7.32
N ARG A 127 1.19 16.00 -7.16
CA ARG A 127 0.46 15.94 -5.88
C ARG A 127 -0.99 15.53 -6.08
N LEU A 128 -1.44 14.62 -5.23
CA LEU A 128 -2.86 14.31 -5.05
C LEU A 128 -3.32 14.85 -3.69
N VAL A 129 -4.46 15.54 -3.68
CA VAL A 129 -5.08 16.04 -2.44
C VAL A 129 -6.53 15.57 -2.36
N TYR A 130 -6.90 15.02 -1.21
CA TYR A 130 -8.29 14.73 -0.84
C TYR A 130 -8.54 15.23 0.58
N GLN A 131 -9.27 16.35 0.69
CA GLN A 131 -9.51 17.02 1.98
C GLN A 131 -8.19 17.35 2.70
N ASP A 132 -7.93 16.74 3.85
CA ASP A 132 -6.75 16.86 4.70
C ASP A 132 -5.68 15.79 4.42
N LEU A 133 -5.94 14.88 3.48
CA LEU A 133 -4.99 13.86 3.02
C LEU A 133 -4.25 14.35 1.77
N GLN A 134 -2.92 14.26 1.80
CA GLN A 134 -2.06 14.61 0.68
C GLN A 134 -1.13 13.43 0.34
N LEU A 135 -0.96 13.14 -0.95
CA LEU A 135 0.11 12.27 -1.44
C LEU A 135 1.02 13.10 -2.37
N ASP A 136 2.26 13.31 -1.95
CA ASP A 136 3.32 13.89 -2.77
C ASP A 136 4.08 12.77 -3.49
N ILE A 137 4.19 12.87 -4.81
CA ILE A 137 5.04 11.98 -5.62
C ILE A 137 6.46 12.54 -5.61
N LEU A 138 7.41 11.74 -5.12
CA LEU A 138 8.82 12.11 -4.99
C LEU A 138 9.69 11.50 -6.11
N TRP A 139 9.17 10.48 -6.79
CA TRP A 139 9.87 9.71 -7.82
C TRP A 139 8.83 9.02 -8.73
N PRO A 140 9.09 8.79 -10.03
CA PRO A 140 10.34 9.00 -10.78
C PRO A 140 10.60 10.44 -11.19
N GLU A 141 11.86 10.75 -11.50
CA GLU A 141 12.25 12.07 -12.00
C GLU A 141 11.49 12.50 -13.25
N LYS A 142 11.34 13.82 -13.37
CA LYS A 142 10.73 14.50 -14.51
C LYS A 142 11.66 14.39 -15.72
N GLN A 143 11.50 13.30 -16.48
CA GLN A 143 12.21 12.89 -17.73
C GLN A 143 13.07 11.65 -17.55
N GLN A 144 12.45 10.48 -17.61
CA GLN A 144 13.17 9.29 -18.05
C GLN A 144 13.15 9.22 -19.57
N VAL A 145 14.35 9.15 -20.16
CA VAL A 145 14.56 9.04 -21.60
C VAL A 145 13.83 7.78 -22.10
N GLN A 146 12.77 7.99 -22.88
CA GLN A 146 12.08 6.90 -23.57
C GLN A 146 13.09 6.13 -24.43
N GLY A 147 13.17 4.81 -24.26
CA GLY A 147 13.97 3.92 -25.13
C GLY A 147 15.24 3.32 -24.52
N VAL A 148 15.63 3.70 -23.30
CA VAL A 148 16.65 2.94 -22.55
C VAL A 148 15.93 1.83 -21.78
N LYS A 149 16.36 0.57 -21.97
CA LYS A 149 15.99 -0.53 -21.06
C LYS A 149 16.61 -0.24 -19.70
N THR A 150 15.95 0.58 -18.90
CA THR A 150 16.29 0.75 -17.50
C THR A 150 15.67 -0.39 -16.70
N ASP A 151 16.31 -0.75 -15.60
CA ASP A 151 15.71 -1.60 -14.58
C ASP A 151 14.36 -0.98 -14.18
N LEU A 152 13.29 -1.78 -14.27
CA LEU A 152 11.92 -1.32 -14.04
C LEU A 152 11.76 -0.78 -12.60
N ASN A 153 12.55 -1.30 -11.67
CA ASN A 153 12.41 -1.05 -10.24
C ASN A 153 13.00 0.32 -9.89
N LYS A 154 14.03 0.77 -10.64
CA LYS A 154 14.60 2.13 -10.55
C LYS A 154 13.57 3.21 -10.83
N ASN A 155 12.45 2.89 -11.45
CA ASN A 155 11.44 3.87 -11.81
C ASN A 155 10.18 3.73 -10.95
N SER A 156 10.23 2.90 -9.90
CA SER A 156 9.09 2.69 -9.00
C SER A 156 8.56 3.99 -8.45
N VAL A 157 7.26 4.26 -8.57
CA VAL A 157 6.67 5.45 -7.97
C VAL A 157 6.91 5.48 -6.46
N VAL A 158 7.52 6.56 -5.98
CA VAL A 158 7.70 6.83 -4.55
C VAL A 158 6.75 7.93 -4.13
N GLY A 159 5.96 7.67 -3.08
CA GLY A 159 4.97 8.61 -2.58
C GLY A 159 5.07 8.83 -1.08
N ARG A 160 5.05 10.09 -0.64
CA ARG A 160 4.86 10.47 0.77
C ARG A 160 3.40 10.84 0.98
N LEU A 161 2.71 10.03 1.76
CA LEU A 161 1.36 10.30 2.22
C LEU A 161 1.43 11.10 3.53
N VAL A 162 0.75 12.23 3.59
CA VAL A 162 0.73 13.15 4.73
C VAL A 162 -0.71 13.33 5.18
N PHE A 163 -0.95 13.15 6.48
CA PHE A 163 -2.21 13.45 7.14
C PHE A 163 -1.97 14.01 8.54
N GLY A 164 -2.11 15.34 8.69
CA GLY A 164 -1.76 16.03 9.93
C GLY A 164 -0.26 15.89 10.25
N LYS A 165 0.07 15.20 11.34
CA LYS A 165 1.43 14.84 11.77
C LYS A 165 1.76 13.37 11.55
N PHE A 166 0.99 12.69 10.72
CA PHE A 166 1.16 11.27 10.44
C PHE A 166 1.54 11.05 8.97
N ASP A 167 2.75 10.51 8.78
CA ASP A 167 3.37 10.39 7.47
C ASP A 167 3.71 8.93 7.15
N VAL A 168 3.43 8.53 5.91
CA VAL A 168 3.77 7.21 5.37
C VAL A 168 4.56 7.36 4.07
N LEU A 169 5.71 6.70 3.98
CA LEU A 169 6.50 6.64 2.76
C LEU A 169 6.31 5.29 2.07
N PHE A 170 5.78 5.32 0.85
CA PHE A 170 5.69 4.17 -0.04
C PHE A 170 6.84 4.24 -1.04
N THR A 171 7.81 3.33 -0.92
CA THR A 171 9.04 3.40 -1.72
C THR A 171 8.98 2.57 -3.00
N GLY A 172 7.92 1.79 -3.23
CA GLY A 172 7.93 0.76 -4.29
C GLY A 172 9.18 -0.12 -4.14
N ASP A 173 9.87 -0.38 -5.25
CA ASP A 173 11.00 -1.30 -5.31
C ASP A 173 12.33 -0.64 -5.69
N ILE A 174 12.43 0.67 -5.44
CA ILE A 174 13.67 1.43 -5.69
C ILE A 174 14.89 0.83 -4.97
N GLY A 175 16.07 1.07 -5.54
CA GLY A 175 17.35 0.68 -4.98
C GLY A 175 17.98 1.77 -4.12
N SER A 176 19.12 1.44 -3.51
CA SER A 176 19.86 2.40 -2.67
C SER A 176 20.35 3.64 -3.42
N GLU A 177 20.52 3.56 -4.75
CA GLU A 177 20.90 4.71 -5.57
C GLU A 177 19.81 5.77 -5.57
N GLU A 178 18.57 5.38 -5.87
CA GLU A 178 17.43 6.29 -5.87
C GLU A 178 17.07 6.74 -4.45
N GLU A 179 17.25 5.89 -3.44
CA GLU A 179 17.06 6.28 -2.03
C GLU A 179 17.99 7.43 -1.61
N ARG A 180 19.27 7.40 -2.02
CA ARG A 180 20.22 8.49 -1.73
C ARG A 180 19.81 9.78 -2.43
N GLU A 181 19.41 9.69 -3.69
CA GLU A 181 18.93 10.87 -4.42
C GLU A 181 17.68 11.48 -3.79
N LEU A 182 16.77 10.66 -3.27
CA LEU A 182 15.61 11.13 -2.53
C LEU A 182 16.01 11.84 -1.23
N ALA A 183 16.95 11.27 -0.47
CA ALA A 183 17.45 11.88 0.76
C ALA A 183 18.20 13.21 0.50
N ASP A 184 18.86 13.35 -0.66
CA ASP A 184 19.51 14.59 -1.06
C ASP A 184 18.52 15.70 -1.47
N ARG A 185 17.36 15.31 -2.03
CA ARG A 185 16.35 16.25 -2.57
C ARG A 185 15.27 16.64 -1.55
N TYR A 186 14.96 15.72 -0.63
CA TYR A 186 13.80 15.84 0.25
C TYR A 186 14.18 15.66 1.71
N ASP A 187 13.57 16.48 2.57
CA ASP A 187 13.54 16.21 4.01
C ASP A 187 12.58 15.05 4.28
N LEU A 188 13.16 13.87 4.51
CA LEU A 188 12.43 12.65 4.80
C LEU A 188 12.29 12.41 6.32
N SER A 189 12.66 13.38 7.15
CA SER A 189 12.47 13.28 8.58
C SER A 189 10.98 13.31 8.97
N GLY A 190 10.67 12.70 10.10
CA GLY A 190 9.31 12.69 10.66
C GLY A 190 8.36 11.68 10.04
N ILE A 191 8.81 10.81 9.13
CA ILE A 191 7.99 9.72 8.59
C ILE A 191 7.74 8.67 9.69
N GLU A 192 6.47 8.41 10.01
CA GLU A 192 6.09 7.37 10.98
C GLU A 192 6.30 5.96 10.42
N ILE A 193 5.90 5.74 9.17
CA ILE A 193 5.83 4.40 8.57
C ILE A 193 6.52 4.39 7.22
N VAL A 194 7.38 3.39 7.00
CA VAL A 194 7.94 3.07 5.67
C VAL A 194 7.40 1.72 5.20
N LYS A 195 6.86 1.68 3.97
CA LYS A 195 6.81 0.42 3.20
C LYS A 195 8.24 0.12 2.76
N VAL A 196 8.81 -0.96 3.25
CA VAL A 196 10.22 -1.29 3.02
C VAL A 196 10.45 -1.62 1.55
N ALA A 197 11.39 -0.91 0.93
CA ALA A 197 11.71 -1.04 -0.49
C ALA A 197 12.02 -2.49 -0.90
N HIS A 198 11.51 -2.88 -2.07
CA HIS A 198 11.90 -4.10 -2.76
C HIS A 198 11.80 -5.35 -1.87
N HIS A 199 10.67 -5.46 -1.17
CA HIS A 199 10.34 -6.54 -0.24
C HIS A 199 11.40 -6.78 0.87
N GLY A 200 12.26 -5.80 1.15
CA GLY A 200 13.39 -5.94 2.05
C GLY A 200 14.64 -6.53 1.39
N SER A 201 14.89 -6.22 0.13
CA SER A 201 16.15 -6.54 -0.57
C SER A 201 17.37 -6.01 0.18
N LYS A 202 18.51 -6.69 0.03
CA LYS A 202 19.80 -6.24 0.60
C LYS A 202 20.37 -5.00 -0.10
N PHE A 203 19.87 -4.71 -1.30
CA PHE A 203 20.31 -3.61 -2.18
C PHE A 203 19.45 -2.35 -2.04
N SER A 204 18.54 -2.32 -1.06
CA SER A 204 17.72 -1.16 -0.71
C SER A 204 17.76 -0.96 0.81
N SER A 205 17.16 0.14 1.26
CA SER A 205 17.13 0.62 2.64
C SER A 205 18.53 0.62 3.24
N ASP A 206 19.44 1.36 2.60
CA ASP A 206 20.79 1.54 3.12
C ASP A 206 20.82 2.38 4.42
N GLU A 207 21.99 2.48 5.03
CA GLU A 207 22.11 3.15 6.32
C GLU A 207 21.94 4.67 6.23
N GLU A 208 22.22 5.28 5.08
CA GLU A 208 22.06 6.73 4.88
C GLU A 208 20.58 7.06 4.80
N MET A 209 19.82 6.33 3.99
CA MET A 209 18.37 6.45 3.92
C MET A 209 17.69 6.27 5.30
N LEU A 210 18.08 5.25 6.07
CA LEU A 210 17.47 5.02 7.38
C LEU A 210 17.90 6.02 8.46
N LYS A 211 19.05 6.67 8.31
CA LYS A 211 19.47 7.78 9.19
C LYS A 211 18.65 9.03 8.96
N GLU A 212 18.22 9.26 7.72
CA GLU A 212 17.38 10.41 7.36
C GLU A 212 15.92 10.15 7.79
N VAL A 213 15.35 9.02 7.34
CA VAL A 213 13.93 8.73 7.55
C VAL A 213 13.60 8.40 9.01
N ARG A 214 14.45 7.60 9.67
CA ARG A 214 14.29 7.12 11.06
C ARG A 214 12.85 6.68 11.41
N PRO A 215 12.24 5.78 10.64
CA PRO A 215 10.82 5.46 10.81
C PRO A 215 10.58 4.69 12.10
N LYS A 216 9.42 4.94 12.74
CA LYS A 216 8.98 4.20 13.93
C LYS A 216 8.57 2.78 13.56
N GLU A 217 7.88 2.63 12.43
CA GLU A 217 7.36 1.38 11.92
C GLU A 217 7.90 1.11 10.51
N ALA A 218 8.34 -0.12 10.25
CA ALA A 218 8.79 -0.56 8.93
C ALA A 218 7.98 -1.79 8.52
N VAL A 219 7.29 -1.71 7.38
CA VAL A 219 6.43 -2.79 6.89
C VAL A 219 7.06 -3.46 5.68
N VAL A 220 7.50 -4.70 5.88
CA VAL A 220 8.03 -5.55 4.82
C VAL A 220 6.88 -6.34 4.20
N MET A 221 6.52 -5.98 2.98
CA MET A 221 5.59 -6.73 2.15
C MET A 221 6.33 -7.89 1.48
N VAL A 222 6.03 -9.12 1.88
CA VAL A 222 6.76 -10.34 1.49
C VAL A 222 5.92 -11.60 1.68
N GLY A 223 6.18 -12.63 0.87
CA GLY A 223 5.53 -13.93 0.95
C GLY A 223 6.29 -14.96 1.79
N LYS A 224 5.57 -15.84 2.51
CA LYS A 224 6.12 -16.88 3.39
C LYS A 224 7.08 -17.87 2.73
N ASN A 225 6.88 -18.15 1.45
CA ASN A 225 7.67 -19.12 0.69
C ASN A 225 8.34 -18.45 -0.52
N ASN A 226 8.86 -17.23 -0.36
CA ASN A 226 9.56 -16.55 -1.43
C ASN A 226 10.96 -17.16 -1.66
N SER A 227 11.33 -17.35 -2.92
CA SER A 227 12.64 -17.91 -3.32
C SER A 227 13.73 -16.84 -3.46
N TYR A 228 13.38 -15.56 -3.34
CA TYR A 228 14.29 -14.44 -3.53
C TYR A 228 15.23 -14.20 -2.34
N GLY A 229 14.93 -14.83 -1.19
CA GLY A 229 15.70 -14.63 0.04
C GLY A 229 15.32 -13.32 0.76
N HIS A 230 14.12 -12.81 0.50
CA HIS A 230 13.59 -11.60 1.11
C HIS A 230 12.75 -11.91 2.36
N PRO A 231 12.69 -10.98 3.34
CA PRO A 231 13.62 -9.88 3.51
C PRO A 231 15.02 -10.41 3.85
N ALA A 232 16.05 -9.73 3.34
CA ALA A 232 17.41 -10.06 3.67
C ALA A 232 17.69 -9.79 5.16
N LYS A 233 18.47 -10.66 5.82
CA LYS A 233 18.83 -10.51 7.23
C LYS A 233 19.49 -9.15 7.50
N THR A 234 20.38 -8.72 6.61
CA THR A 234 21.08 -7.42 6.69
C THR A 234 20.11 -6.25 6.68
N THR A 235 19.04 -6.32 5.89
CA THR A 235 18.02 -5.25 5.81
C THR A 235 17.23 -5.18 7.12
N LEU A 236 16.82 -6.32 7.67
CA LEU A 236 16.16 -6.37 8.99
C LEU A 236 17.06 -5.82 10.10
N GLU A 237 18.36 -6.14 10.07
CA GLU A 237 19.34 -5.61 11.02
C GLU A 237 19.54 -4.09 10.90
N ARG A 238 19.46 -3.52 9.69
CA ARG A 238 19.51 -2.07 9.48
C ARG A 238 18.30 -1.38 10.11
N PHE A 239 17.08 -1.86 9.85
CA PHE A 239 15.87 -1.31 10.48
C PHE A 239 15.89 -1.47 12.01
N ALA A 240 16.33 -2.62 12.52
CA ALA A 240 16.47 -2.83 13.96
C ALA A 240 17.46 -1.83 14.60
N ARG A 241 18.60 -1.56 13.94
CA ARG A 241 19.57 -0.54 14.39
C ARG A 241 19.05 0.88 14.31
N ALA A 242 18.19 1.18 13.33
CA ALA A 242 17.48 2.46 13.23
C ALA A 242 16.40 2.64 14.32
N GLY A 243 16.09 1.58 15.08
CA GLY A 243 15.08 1.60 16.15
C GLY A 243 13.66 1.32 15.68
N SER A 244 13.48 0.93 14.42
CA SER A 244 12.16 0.65 13.85
C SER A 244 11.60 -0.67 14.36
N ARG A 245 10.29 -0.70 14.63
CA ARG A 245 9.57 -1.95 14.76
C ARG A 245 9.26 -2.48 13.36
N VAL A 246 9.72 -3.71 13.08
CA VAL A 246 9.54 -4.34 11.77
C VAL A 246 8.32 -5.26 11.78
N TRP A 247 7.42 -5.04 10.83
CA TRP A 247 6.28 -5.89 10.52
C TRP A 247 6.54 -6.64 9.23
N ARG A 248 6.06 -7.88 9.13
CA ARG A 248 6.22 -8.68 7.91
C ARG A 248 4.92 -9.39 7.56
N THR A 249 4.42 -9.19 6.34
CA THR A 249 3.15 -9.81 5.93
C THR A 249 3.19 -11.33 5.95
N ASP A 250 4.35 -11.95 5.72
CA ASP A 250 4.52 -13.40 5.80
C ASP A 250 4.38 -14.01 7.19
N ARG A 251 4.53 -13.18 8.24
CA ARG A 251 4.45 -13.59 9.65
C ARG A 251 3.21 -13.03 10.34
N ASP A 252 2.94 -11.76 10.10
CA ASP A 252 1.92 -10.97 10.78
C ASP A 252 0.59 -10.92 9.99
N GLY A 253 0.58 -11.39 8.74
CA GLY A 253 -0.56 -11.26 7.84
C GLY A 253 -0.77 -9.81 7.40
N THR A 254 -2.02 -9.44 7.09
CA THR A 254 -2.37 -8.05 6.80
C THR A 254 -2.10 -7.16 8.02
N VAL A 255 -1.30 -6.12 7.83
CA VAL A 255 -0.98 -5.13 8.88
C VAL A 255 -1.79 -3.88 8.64
N LYS A 256 -2.48 -3.39 9.66
CA LYS A 256 -3.35 -2.21 9.56
C LYS A 256 -2.91 -1.14 10.52
N PHE A 257 -2.81 0.08 10.02
CA PHE A 257 -2.64 1.28 10.81
C PHE A 257 -3.84 2.17 10.62
N ALA A 258 -4.18 2.93 11.67
CA ALA A 258 -5.11 4.03 11.52
C ALA A 258 -4.65 5.25 12.33
N SER A 259 -5.07 6.43 11.89
CA SER A 259 -4.61 7.71 12.42
C SER A 259 -5.74 8.74 12.43
N ASP A 260 -5.75 9.60 13.45
CA ASP A 260 -6.63 10.77 13.54
C ASP A 260 -5.94 12.06 13.06
N GLY A 261 -4.68 11.95 12.63
CA GLY A 261 -3.84 13.06 12.17
C GLY A 261 -2.92 13.61 13.26
N GLU A 262 -3.07 13.18 14.51
CA GLU A 262 -2.17 13.53 15.61
C GLU A 262 -1.51 12.29 16.23
N LYS A 263 -2.23 11.18 16.26
CA LYS A 263 -1.79 9.89 16.77
C LYS A 263 -2.16 8.80 15.78
N TYR A 264 -1.42 7.69 15.83
CA TYR A 264 -1.74 6.49 15.10
C TYR A 264 -1.76 5.26 16.00
N TRP A 265 -2.45 4.23 15.55
CA TRP A 265 -2.59 2.93 16.20
C TRP A 265 -2.42 1.81 15.17
N VAL A 266 -2.00 0.64 15.65
CA VAL A 266 -1.83 -0.56 14.83
C VAL A 266 -2.86 -1.62 15.25
N ASP A 267 -3.69 -2.03 14.31
CA ASP A 267 -4.68 -3.07 14.50
C ASP A 267 -4.07 -4.42 14.11
N LYS A 268 -3.74 -5.23 15.13
CA LYS A 268 -3.43 -6.64 14.92
C LYS A 268 -4.75 -7.38 14.69
N VAL A 269 -5.02 -7.83 13.46
CA VAL A 269 -6.03 -8.87 13.25
C VAL A 269 -5.37 -10.19 13.65
N PRO A 270 -5.76 -10.84 14.76
CA PRO A 270 -5.18 -12.13 15.11
C PRO A 270 -5.52 -13.12 14.00
N ASN A 271 -4.50 -13.82 13.48
CA ASN A 271 -4.69 -14.97 12.59
C ASN A 271 -5.56 -16.02 13.32
N LEU A 272 -6.88 -15.96 13.16
CA LEU A 272 -7.83 -16.89 13.77
C LEU A 272 -7.84 -18.27 13.09
N ILE A 273 -6.91 -18.54 12.19
CA ILE A 273 -6.74 -19.86 11.59
C ILE A 273 -5.29 -20.30 11.79
N LYS A 274 -5.03 -20.93 12.94
CA LYS A 274 -4.04 -22.01 12.97
C LYS A 274 -4.52 -23.01 11.91
N ARG A 275 -3.95 -22.96 10.70
CA ARG A 275 -4.05 -24.07 9.77
C ARG A 275 -3.49 -25.27 10.53
N ARG A 276 -4.37 -26.19 10.93
CA ARG A 276 -3.94 -27.48 11.46
C ARG A 276 -3.01 -28.07 10.40
N THR A 277 -1.79 -28.36 10.85
CA THR A 277 -0.82 -29.22 10.18
C THR A 277 -1.48 -30.50 9.69
#